data_AF-A0A239CQ30-F1
#
_entry.id   AF-A0A239CQ30-F1
#
_cell.length_a   1.000
_cell.length_b   1.000
_cell.length_c   1.000
_cell.angle_alpha   90.00
_cell.angle_beta   90.00
_cell.angle_gamma   90.00
#
_symmetry.space_group_name_H-M   'P 1'
#
loop_
_entity.id
_entity.type
_entity.pdbx_description
1 polymer ?
#
loop_
_entity_poly.entity_id
_entity_poly.type
_entity_poly.pdbx_seq_one_letter_code
_entity_poly.pdbx_strand_id
1 'polypeptide(L)'
;MAEPGVEILGVYTPLISDEMYRLRWLVTGDDQKTDEHFKDLVLIEGFIHNADSKLKLRDFGQQPLFDPNPRSFQVPCSEALLSVDGATLIQQKRGCIHGAGTLRFAFYLHFYDPTRPLMTSYGEILCPPVKPVPVRLSLLVPYRAFW
;
A
#
# COMPACT_ATOMS: atom_id res chain seq x y z
N MET A 1 -25.07 -11.67 9.73
CA MET A 1 -24.07 -10.61 9.54
C MET A 1 -23.25 -11.00 8.32
N ALA A 2 -22.94 -10.05 7.43
CA ALA A 2 -22.08 -10.34 6.29
C ALA A 2 -20.65 -10.58 6.77
N GLU A 3 -19.93 -11.48 6.09
CA GLU A 3 -18.55 -11.82 6.45
C GLU A 3 -17.59 -10.64 6.17
N PRO A 4 -16.53 -10.47 6.98
CA PRO A 4 -15.49 -9.50 6.71
C PRO A 4 -14.71 -9.91 5.45
N GLY A 5 -14.35 -8.92 4.64
CA GLY A 5 -13.62 -9.18 3.39
C GLY A 5 -12.88 -7.95 2.91
N VAL A 6 -11.94 -8.15 1.99
CA VAL A 6 -11.16 -7.07 1.36
C VAL A 6 -11.40 -7.10 -0.13
N GLU A 7 -11.57 -5.91 -0.69
CA GLU A 7 -11.71 -5.68 -2.13
C GLU A 7 -10.63 -4.69 -2.56
N ILE A 8 -9.82 -5.07 -3.54
CA ILE A 8 -8.78 -4.19 -4.10
C ILE A 8 -9.36 -3.47 -5.32
N LEU A 9 -9.46 -2.14 -5.24
CA LEU A 9 -9.96 -1.30 -6.32
C LEU A 9 -8.90 -1.01 -7.39
N GLY A 10 -7.63 -1.00 -6.97
CA GLY A 10 -6.52 -0.77 -7.89
C GLY A 10 -5.15 -0.88 -7.24
N VAL A 11 -4.19 -1.22 -8.08
CA VAL A 11 -2.76 -1.16 -7.79
C VAL A 11 -2.15 -0.17 -8.77
N TYR A 12 -1.35 0.76 -8.24
CA TYR A 12 -0.94 1.95 -8.97
C TYR A 12 0.56 2.17 -8.92
N THR A 13 1.15 2.49 -10.07
CA THR A 13 2.50 3.09 -10.12
C THR A 13 2.39 4.53 -9.60
N PRO A 14 3.05 4.88 -8.50
CA PRO A 14 2.95 6.20 -7.92
C PRO A 14 3.78 7.23 -8.68
N LEU A 15 3.41 8.50 -8.52
CA LEU A 15 4.24 9.62 -8.95
C LEU A 15 5.25 9.93 -7.85
N ILE A 16 6.53 9.75 -8.16
CA ILE A 16 7.63 10.11 -7.27
C ILE A 16 8.07 11.53 -7.63
N SER A 17 8.04 12.43 -6.65
CA SER A 17 8.52 13.80 -6.86
C SER A 17 10.04 13.84 -6.92
N ASP A 18 10.59 14.83 -7.61
CA ASP A 18 12.05 15.08 -7.66
C ASP A 18 12.65 15.21 -6.26
N GLU A 19 11.90 15.77 -5.31
CA GLU A 19 12.31 15.87 -3.91
C GLU A 19 12.48 14.48 -3.29
N MET A 20 11.48 13.60 -3.42
CA MET A 20 11.55 12.25 -2.87
C MET A 20 12.63 11.41 -3.55
N TYR A 21 12.80 11.57 -4.87
CA TYR A 21 13.87 10.92 -5.61
C TYR A 21 15.24 11.37 -5.07
N ARG A 22 15.47 12.68 -4.93
CA ARG A 22 16.72 13.24 -4.38
C ARG A 22 16.98 12.77 -2.96
N LEU A 23 15.97 12.76 -2.09
CA LEU A 23 16.12 12.26 -0.72
C LEU A 23 16.57 10.79 -0.71
N ARG A 24 16.01 9.95 -1.59
CA ARG A 24 16.45 8.56 -1.70
C ARG A 24 17.86 8.46 -2.30
N TRP A 25 18.17 9.26 -3.30
CA TRP A 25 19.50 9.33 -3.90
C TRP A 25 20.58 9.70 -2.89
N LEU A 26 20.30 10.61 -1.94
CA LEU A 26 21.23 10.92 -0.85
C LEU A 26 21.57 9.72 0.04
N VAL A 27 20.69 8.71 0.10
CA VAL A 27 20.92 7.46 0.84
C VAL A 27 21.69 6.43 0.01
N THR A 28 21.40 6.34 -1.29
CA THR A 28 22.00 5.32 -2.17
C THR A 28 23.30 5.77 -2.82
N GLY A 29 23.46 7.08 -3.04
CA GLY A 29 24.56 7.72 -3.79
C GLY A 29 24.61 7.34 -5.26
N ASP A 30 23.54 6.77 -5.80
CA ASP A 30 23.54 6.08 -7.10
C ASP A 30 22.14 6.07 -7.73
N ASP A 31 22.06 6.45 -9.01
CA ASP A 31 20.78 6.53 -9.74
C ASP A 31 20.14 5.15 -9.92
N GLN A 32 20.92 4.15 -10.31
CA GLN A 32 20.41 2.80 -10.55
C GLN A 32 19.78 2.22 -9.26
N LYS A 33 20.44 2.35 -8.12
CA LYS A 33 19.90 1.91 -6.83
C LYS A 33 18.67 2.70 -6.39
N THR A 34 18.57 3.97 -6.82
CA THR A 34 17.40 4.81 -6.53
C THR A 34 16.22 4.38 -7.39
N ASP A 35 16.43 4.14 -8.67
CA ASP A 35 15.44 3.60 -9.59
C ASP A 35 14.95 2.22 -9.13
N GLU A 36 15.86 1.32 -8.77
CA GLU A 36 15.54 -0.01 -8.23
C GLU A 36 14.68 0.07 -6.97
N HIS A 37 14.86 1.08 -6.11
CA HIS A 37 14.04 1.27 -4.92
C HIS A 37 12.58 1.60 -5.23
N PHE A 38 12.32 2.32 -6.32
CA PHE A 38 10.98 2.76 -6.71
C PHE A 38 10.33 1.88 -7.79
N LYS A 39 11.11 1.06 -8.51
CA LYS A 39 10.65 0.24 -9.63
C LYS A 39 9.43 -0.62 -9.29
N ASP A 40 9.48 -1.29 -8.14
CA ASP A 40 8.43 -2.21 -7.68
C ASP A 40 7.63 -1.61 -6.50
N LEU A 41 7.65 -0.28 -6.37
CA LEU A 41 6.80 0.44 -5.42
C LEU A 41 5.43 0.66 -6.04
N VAL A 42 4.38 0.25 -5.31
CA VAL A 42 3.00 0.49 -5.71
C VAL A 42 2.21 1.18 -4.61
N LEU A 43 1.19 1.94 -5.01
CA LEU A 43 0.09 2.38 -4.16
C LEU A 43 -1.10 1.44 -4.38
N ILE A 44 -1.63 0.85 -3.32
CA ILE A 44 -2.79 -0.04 -3.36
C ILE A 44 -3.97 0.71 -2.74
N GLU A 45 -5.14 0.72 -3.41
CA GLU A 45 -6.40 1.25 -2.88
C GLU A 45 -7.43 0.13 -2.78
N GLY A 46 -8.20 0.10 -1.70
CA GLY A 46 -9.22 -0.92 -1.49
C GLY A 46 -10.30 -0.55 -0.47
N PHE A 47 -11.23 -1.48 -0.30
CA PHE A 47 -12.18 -1.51 0.80
C PHE A 47 -11.89 -2.70 1.71
N ILE A 48 -12.10 -2.49 3.00
CA ILE A 48 -12.39 -3.56 3.95
C ILE A 48 -13.88 -3.48 4.22
N HIS A 49 -14.62 -4.54 3.93
CA HIS A 49 -16.04 -4.68 4.21
C HIS A 49 -16.22 -5.37 5.56
N ASN A 50 -17.17 -4.87 6.37
CA ASN A 50 -17.53 -5.43 7.68
C ASN A 50 -16.31 -5.70 8.59
N ALA A 51 -15.35 -4.76 8.63
CA ALA A 51 -14.15 -4.89 9.45
C ALA A 51 -14.48 -5.29 10.89
N ASP A 52 -13.68 -6.19 11.43
CA ASP A 52 -13.81 -6.72 12.78
C ASP A 52 -12.46 -6.64 13.53
N SER A 53 -12.42 -7.20 14.75
CA SER A 53 -11.21 -7.19 15.58
C SER A 53 -10.03 -7.99 15.02
N LYS A 54 -10.23 -8.78 13.96
CA LYS A 54 -9.15 -9.52 13.30
C LYS A 54 -8.36 -8.64 12.34
N LEU A 55 -8.90 -7.50 11.89
CA LEU A 55 -8.22 -6.59 10.98
C LEU A 55 -6.88 -6.14 11.57
N LYS A 56 -5.80 -6.47 10.87
CA LYS A 56 -4.45 -6.00 11.18
C LYS A 56 -3.76 -5.69 9.86
N LEU A 57 -3.60 -4.41 9.56
CA LEU A 57 -3.01 -4.00 8.28
C LEU A 57 -1.57 -4.52 8.09
N ARG A 58 -0.83 -4.78 9.17
CA ARG A 58 0.50 -5.43 9.09
C ARG A 58 0.47 -6.85 8.51
N ASP A 59 -0.69 -7.49 8.47
CA ASP A 59 -0.86 -8.80 7.84
C ASP A 59 -1.00 -8.65 6.31
N PHE A 60 -1.14 -7.41 5.82
CA PHE A 60 -1.17 -7.13 4.40
C PHE A 60 0.25 -7.16 3.85
N GLY A 61 0.45 -7.78 2.69
CA GLY A 61 1.76 -7.76 2.05
C GLY A 61 2.04 -8.99 1.22
N GLN A 62 3.30 -9.12 0.82
CA GLN A 62 3.80 -10.27 0.07
C GLN A 62 5.06 -10.80 0.77
N GLN A 63 5.13 -12.13 0.87
CA GLN A 63 6.34 -12.78 1.37
C GLN A 63 7.45 -12.61 0.32
N PRO A 64 8.67 -12.16 0.64
CA PRO A 64 9.74 -12.12 -0.34
C PRO A 64 10.04 -13.52 -0.90
N LEU A 65 10.30 -13.65 -2.21
CA LEU A 65 10.68 -14.95 -2.80
C LEU A 65 12.02 -15.46 -2.26
N PHE A 66 12.93 -14.55 -1.95
CA PHE A 66 14.33 -14.84 -1.65
C PHE A 66 14.60 -15.02 -0.15
N ASP A 67 13.61 -14.71 0.70
CA ASP A 67 13.76 -14.79 2.14
C ASP A 67 12.48 -15.37 2.78
N PRO A 68 12.53 -16.63 3.25
CA PRO A 68 11.40 -17.24 3.94
C PRO A 68 11.15 -16.63 5.33
N ASN A 69 12.02 -15.75 5.83
CA ASN A 69 11.88 -15.10 7.12
C ASN A 69 10.62 -14.21 7.14
N PRO A 70 9.64 -14.49 8.03
CA PRO A 70 8.45 -13.66 8.19
C PRO A 70 8.75 -12.22 8.61
N ARG A 71 9.95 -11.93 9.14
CA ARG A 71 10.37 -10.57 9.48
C ARG A 71 10.76 -9.73 8.26
N SER A 72 10.94 -10.36 7.11
CA SER A 72 11.28 -9.72 5.84
C SER A 72 10.03 -9.41 5.00
N PHE A 73 8.83 -9.73 5.52
CA PHE A 73 7.57 -9.37 4.90
C PHE A 73 7.51 -7.87 4.66
N GLN A 74 7.24 -7.50 3.42
CA GLN A 74 6.98 -6.11 3.10
C GLN A 74 5.60 -5.76 3.65
N VAL A 75 5.59 -4.79 4.56
CA VAL A 75 4.37 -4.32 5.21
C VAL A 75 3.95 -2.98 4.61
N PRO A 76 2.67 -2.62 4.72
CA PRO A 76 2.16 -1.33 4.27
C PRO A 76 2.94 -0.19 4.88
N CYS A 77 3.35 0.75 4.04
CA CYS A 77 3.91 2.03 4.45
C CYS A 77 2.98 3.17 4.01
N SER A 78 3.11 4.33 4.68
CA SER A 78 2.32 5.53 4.36
C SER A 78 0.81 5.28 4.26
N GLU A 79 0.30 4.51 5.22
CA GLU A 79 -1.11 4.13 5.36
C GLU A 79 -2.04 5.34 5.35
N ALA A 80 -3.13 5.26 4.60
CA ALA A 80 -4.14 6.29 4.46
C ALA A 80 -5.55 5.71 4.63
N LEU A 81 -6.33 6.32 5.51
CA LEU A 81 -7.77 6.13 5.63
C LEU A 81 -8.49 7.21 4.80
N LEU A 82 -9.39 6.79 3.93
CA LEU A 82 -10.15 7.66 3.03
C LEU A 82 -11.63 7.66 3.41
N SER A 83 -12.35 8.72 3.01
CA SER A 83 -13.81 8.68 2.97
C SER A 83 -14.29 7.56 2.04
N VAL A 84 -15.50 7.03 2.26
CA VAL A 84 -16.03 5.89 1.50
C VAL A 84 -16.09 6.17 -0.01
N ASP A 85 -16.42 7.40 -0.40
CA ASP A 85 -16.39 7.84 -1.80
C ASP A 85 -14.97 8.06 -2.37
N GLY A 86 -13.95 8.04 -1.50
CA GLY A 86 -12.56 8.31 -1.83
C GLY A 86 -12.24 9.78 -2.04
N ALA A 87 -13.18 10.72 -1.87
CA ALA A 87 -12.94 12.13 -2.18
C ALA A 87 -11.98 12.81 -1.18
N THR A 88 -11.89 12.29 0.04
CA THR A 88 -11.21 12.95 1.16
C THR A 88 -10.23 12.01 1.85
N LEU A 89 -9.03 12.52 2.16
CA LEU A 89 -8.13 11.89 3.11
C LEU A 89 -8.62 12.17 4.53
N ILE A 90 -9.03 11.13 5.26
CA ILE A 90 -9.41 11.25 6.67
C ILE A 90 -8.14 11.32 7.52
N GLN A 91 -7.19 10.41 7.28
CA GLN A 91 -5.96 10.35 8.03
C GLN A 91 -4.86 9.63 7.24
N GLN A 92 -3.61 10.09 7.35
CA GLN A 92 -2.43 9.40 6.81
C GLN A 92 -1.38 9.24 7.91
N LYS A 93 -1.33 8.07 8.54
CA LYS A 93 -0.31 7.67 9.51
C LYS A 93 -0.34 6.16 9.69
N ARG A 94 0.76 5.60 10.17
CA ARG A 94 0.84 4.19 10.54
C ARG A 94 -0.26 3.82 11.54
N GLY A 95 -0.96 2.72 11.27
CA GLY A 95 -2.04 2.20 12.09
C GLY A 95 -3.32 3.04 12.05
N CYS A 96 -3.55 3.88 11.04
CA CYS A 96 -4.81 4.64 10.91
C CYS A 96 -5.97 3.83 10.35
N ILE A 97 -5.69 2.69 9.69
CA ILE A 97 -6.71 1.81 9.13
C ILE A 97 -7.09 0.79 10.20
N HIS A 98 -8.04 1.16 11.05
CA HIS A 98 -8.58 0.34 12.12
C HIS A 98 -10.05 0.69 12.40
N GLY A 99 -10.75 -0.16 13.15
CA GLY A 99 -12.15 0.04 13.52
C GLY A 99 -13.05 -1.05 12.98
N ALA A 100 -14.35 -0.76 12.92
CA ALA A 100 -15.37 -1.69 12.47
C ALA A 100 -16.18 -1.12 11.29
N GLY A 101 -16.79 -2.00 10.49
CA GLY A 101 -17.62 -1.62 9.35
C GLY A 101 -16.82 -1.44 8.06
N THR A 102 -17.33 -0.64 7.12
CA THR A 102 -16.68 -0.43 5.81
C THR A 102 -15.62 0.66 5.90
N LEU A 103 -14.38 0.31 5.56
CA LEU A 103 -13.24 1.22 5.55
C LEU A 103 -12.67 1.30 4.14
N ARG A 104 -12.50 2.51 3.60
CA ARG A 104 -11.73 2.72 2.37
C ARG A 104 -10.31 3.10 2.73
N PHE A 105 -9.34 2.44 2.12
CA PHE A 105 -7.95 2.63 2.46
C PHE A 105 -7.07 2.78 1.23
N ALA A 106 -5.88 3.34 1.45
CA ALA A 106 -4.76 3.19 0.55
C ALA A 106 -3.45 3.01 1.33
N PHE A 107 -2.48 2.30 0.76
CA PHE A 107 -1.13 2.20 1.33
C PHE A 107 -0.09 1.91 0.25
N TYR A 108 1.16 2.19 0.56
CA TYR A 108 2.29 1.87 -0.30
C TYR A 108 2.90 0.52 0.07
N LEU A 109 3.34 -0.23 -0.94
CA LEU A 109 4.03 -1.51 -0.78
C LEU A 109 5.26 -1.53 -1.69
N HIS A 110 6.42 -1.77 -1.09
CA HIS A 110 7.67 -1.97 -1.82
C HIS A 110 7.82 -3.43 -2.28
N PHE A 111 8.60 -3.65 -3.34
CA PHE A 111 8.90 -4.97 -3.90
C PHE A 111 7.65 -5.77 -4.28
N TYR A 112 6.65 -5.08 -4.82
CA TYR A 112 5.41 -5.69 -5.24
C TYR A 112 5.62 -6.58 -6.47
N ASP A 113 5.12 -7.82 -6.38
CA ASP A 113 5.12 -8.80 -7.46
C ASP A 113 3.68 -9.03 -7.95
N PRO A 114 3.31 -8.61 -9.18
CA PRO A 114 1.96 -8.76 -9.70
C PRO A 114 1.55 -10.20 -9.98
N THR A 115 2.48 -11.16 -9.95
CA THR A 115 2.20 -12.58 -10.19
C THR A 115 1.77 -13.33 -8.93
N ARG A 116 1.75 -12.64 -7.79
CA ARG A 116 1.54 -13.25 -6.48
C ARG A 116 0.37 -12.61 -5.73
N PRO A 117 -0.36 -13.41 -4.93
CA PRO A 117 -1.44 -12.86 -4.12
C PRO A 117 -0.92 -11.88 -3.08
N LEU A 118 -1.75 -10.89 -2.76
CA LEU A 118 -1.60 -10.07 -1.58
C LEU A 118 -2.19 -10.85 -0.40
N MET A 119 -1.38 -11.12 0.62
CA MET A 119 -1.89 -11.64 1.90
C MET A 119 -2.68 -10.53 2.59
N THR A 120 -3.72 -10.87 3.33
CA THR A 120 -4.48 -9.96 4.19
C THR A 120 -4.93 -10.67 5.46
N SER A 121 -5.48 -9.95 6.44
CA SER A 121 -6.11 -10.56 7.62
C SER A 121 -7.30 -11.46 7.30
N TYR A 122 -7.84 -11.40 6.08
CA TYR A 122 -9.02 -12.14 5.64
C TYR A 122 -8.74 -13.15 4.52
N GLY A 123 -7.46 -13.41 4.22
CA GLY A 123 -7.04 -14.37 3.20
C GLY A 123 -6.25 -13.73 2.06
N GLU A 124 -6.10 -14.49 0.99
CA GLU A 124 -5.30 -14.13 -0.19
C GLU A 124 -6.14 -13.46 -1.26
N ILE A 125 -5.58 -12.43 -1.90
CA ILE A 125 -6.27 -11.67 -2.95
C ILE A 125 -5.36 -11.54 -4.17
N LEU A 126 -5.87 -11.94 -5.33
CA LEU A 126 -5.27 -11.58 -6.60
C LEU A 126 -5.61 -10.13 -6.92
N CYS A 127 -4.59 -9.29 -6.91
CA CYS A 127 -4.75 -7.87 -7.19
C CYS A 127 -4.98 -7.62 -8.70
N PRO A 128 -5.68 -6.53 -9.06
CA PRO A 128 -5.80 -6.12 -10.44
C PRO A 128 -4.43 -5.71 -11.04
N PRO A 129 -4.31 -5.66 -12.38
CA PRO A 129 -3.10 -5.19 -13.04
C PRO A 129 -2.69 -3.78 -12.59
N VAL A 130 -1.38 -3.55 -12.53
CA VAL A 130 -0.81 -2.24 -12.19
C VAL A 130 -1.16 -1.22 -13.28
N LYS A 131 -1.59 -0.03 -12.88
CA LYS A 131 -1.95 1.09 -13.76
C LYS A 131 -1.36 2.41 -13.25
N PRO A 132 -1.32 3.49 -14.04
CA PRO A 132 -0.91 4.80 -13.53
C PRO A 132 -1.82 5.26 -12.37
N VAL A 133 -1.25 5.92 -11.37
CA VAL A 133 -2.03 6.48 -10.26
C VAL A 133 -3.03 7.54 -10.75
N PRO A 134 -4.32 7.47 -10.33
CA PRO A 134 -5.29 8.51 -10.60
C PRO A 134 -4.86 9.83 -9.96
N VAL A 135 -5.08 10.94 -10.66
CA VAL A 135 -4.76 12.30 -10.17
C VAL A 135 -5.32 12.56 -8.77
N ARG A 136 -6.54 12.08 -8.48
CA ARG A 136 -7.13 12.19 -7.14
C ARG A 136 -6.23 11.56 -6.06
N LEU A 137 -5.77 10.33 -6.28
CA LEU A 137 -4.94 9.63 -5.30
C LEU A 137 -3.54 10.23 -5.20
N SER A 138 -2.96 10.72 -6.30
CA SER A 138 -1.64 11.39 -6.23
C SER A 138 -1.68 12.67 -5.41
N LEU A 139 -2.83 13.36 -5.37
CA LEU A 139 -3.03 14.56 -4.55
C LEU A 139 -3.35 14.20 -3.08
N LEU A 140 -4.18 13.18 -2.85
CA LEU A 140 -4.63 12.80 -1.51
C LEU A 140 -3.58 11.99 -0.73
N VAL A 141 -2.83 11.13 -1.42
CA VAL A 141 -1.92 10.16 -0.79
C VAL A 141 -0.55 10.22 -1.47
N PRO A 142 0.12 11.39 -1.48
CA PRO A 142 1.45 11.50 -2.08
C PRO A 142 2.43 10.57 -1.37
N TYR A 143 3.38 10.03 -2.11
CA TYR A 143 4.44 9.22 -1.51
C TYR A 143 5.28 10.10 -0.60
N ARG A 144 5.42 9.66 0.65
CA ARG A 144 6.27 10.30 1.66
C ARG A 144 7.16 9.21 2.24
N ALA A 145 8.46 9.42 2.16
CA ALA A 145 9.40 8.60 2.89
C ALA A 145 9.31 8.99 4.37
N PHE A 146 8.68 8.14 5.18
CA PHE A 146 8.82 8.23 6.63
C PHE A 146 10.08 7.43 7.00
N TRP A 147 11.15 8.16 7.28
CA TRP A 147 12.40 7.64 7.82
C TRP A 147 12.29 7.43 9.33
#